data_AF-A0A8J3T3L5-F1
#
_entry.id   AF-A0A8J3T3L5-F1
#
_cell.length_a   1.000
_cell.length_b   1.000
_cell.length_c   1.000
_cell.angle_alpha   90.00
_cell.angle_beta   90.00
_cell.angle_gamma   90.00
#
_symmetry.space_group_name_H-M   'P 1'
#
loop_
_entity.id
_entity.type
_entity.pdbx_description
1 polymer ?
#
loop_
_entity_poly.entity_id
_entity_poly.type
_entity_poly.pdbx_seq_one_letter_code
_entity_poly.pdbx_strand_id
1 'polypeptide(L)'
;MRAVRLQSPFYDVTDDPDRVIGDFLGYALSLRNLSGRPPAEEFAELFSPTGRGMRLPDVFAAYRAEEPDDIPEELTGQVTEVGRTELWVLTRLRYGAGADSVLVGGPELRHLLAEGLAQRAAWIADRSGIRS
;
A
#
# COMPACT_ATOMS: atom_id res chain seq x y z
N MET A 1 14.47 1.91 -4.25
CA MET A 1 13.39 1.46 -3.36
C MET A 1 12.87 2.71 -2.69
N ARG A 2 11.56 2.98 -2.78
CA ARG A 2 10.98 4.20 -2.23
C ARG A 2 11.05 4.18 -0.71
N ALA A 3 11.24 5.35 -0.10
CA ALA A 3 11.33 5.52 1.35
C ALA A 3 10.04 6.14 1.91
N VAL A 4 9.64 5.73 3.10
CA VAL A 4 8.44 6.24 3.79
C VAL A 4 8.82 7.26 4.86
N ARG A 5 8.01 8.30 5.03
CA ARG A 5 8.05 9.19 6.20
C ARG A 5 6.66 9.48 6.71
N LEU A 6 6.42 9.22 8.00
CA LEU A 6 5.19 9.61 8.68
C LEU A 6 5.17 11.12 8.93
N GLN A 7 4.29 11.83 8.23
CA GLN A 7 3.91 13.22 8.46
C GLN A 7 2.46 13.26 8.94
N SER A 8 2.24 12.86 10.19
CA SER A 8 0.92 12.61 10.78
C SER A 8 -0.12 13.67 10.38
N PRO A 9 -1.30 13.27 9.87
CA PRO A 9 -1.79 11.89 9.74
C PRO A 9 -1.36 11.13 8.47
N PHE A 10 -0.51 11.72 7.62
CA PHE A 10 -0.19 11.21 6.29
C PHE A 10 1.16 10.47 6.23
N TYR A 11 1.33 9.64 5.22
CA TYR A 11 2.64 9.11 4.83
C TYR A 11 3.10 9.82 3.56
N ASP A 12 4.31 10.37 3.60
CA ASP A 12 4.99 10.81 2.39
C ASP A 12 5.92 9.70 1.93
N VAL A 13 5.89 9.45 0.63
CA VAL A 13 6.69 8.42 -0.03
C VAL A 13 7.52 9.08 -1.13
N THR A 14 8.81 8.77 -1.19
CA THR A 14 9.65 9.29 -2.27
C THR A 14 9.19 8.73 -3.61
N ASP A 15 9.23 9.52 -4.68
CA ASP A 15 8.79 9.12 -6.03
C ASP A 15 7.32 8.66 -6.09
N ASP A 16 6.45 9.34 -5.33
CA ASP A 16 4.99 9.18 -5.31
C ASP A 16 4.28 10.53 -5.55
N PRO A 17 4.42 11.13 -6.75
CA PRO A 17 3.92 12.48 -7.04
C PRO A 17 2.39 12.61 -6.87
N ASP A 18 1.65 11.54 -7.15
CA ASP A 18 0.19 11.49 -7.05
C ASP A 18 -0.31 11.04 -5.66
N ARG A 19 0.64 10.73 -4.76
CA ARG A 19 0.42 10.32 -3.36
C ARG A 19 -0.40 9.03 -3.21
N VAL A 20 -0.43 8.18 -4.23
CA VAL A 20 -1.24 6.96 -4.22
C VAL A 20 -0.70 5.95 -3.21
N ILE A 21 0.63 5.84 -3.10
CA ILE A 21 1.30 4.95 -2.14
C ILE A 21 1.13 5.50 -0.71
N GLY A 22 1.31 6.80 -0.52
CA GLY A 22 1.08 7.47 0.76
C GLY A 22 -0.34 7.29 1.29
N ASP A 23 -1.34 7.48 0.42
CA ASP A 23 -2.76 7.27 0.74
C ASP A 23 -3.05 5.80 1.05
N PHE A 24 -2.50 4.86 0.27
CA PHE A 24 -2.59 3.43 0.53
C PHE A 24 -2.11 3.09 1.95
N LEU A 25 -0.91 3.56 2.33
CA LEU A 25 -0.36 3.32 3.67
C LEU A 25 -1.26 3.94 4.75
N GLY A 26 -1.80 5.13 4.48
CA GLY A 26 -2.80 5.78 5.33
C GLY A 26 -4.01 4.88 5.59
N TYR A 27 -4.64 4.38 4.53
CA TYR A 27 -5.80 3.50 4.63
C TYR A 27 -5.49 2.15 5.27
N ALA A 28 -4.50 1.43 4.74
CA ALA A 28 -4.13 0.10 5.20
C ALA A 28 -3.78 0.12 6.69
N LEU A 29 -2.99 1.11 7.12
CA LEU A 29 -2.59 1.20 8.51
C LEU A 29 -3.74 1.68 9.37
N SER A 30 -4.59 2.63 8.93
CA SER A 30 -5.70 3.14 9.75
C SER A 30 -6.76 2.09 10.08
N LEU A 31 -6.96 1.11 9.20
CA LEU A 31 -7.93 0.03 9.34
C LEU A 31 -7.44 -1.14 10.23
N ARG A 32 -6.68 -0.84 11.28
CA ARG A 32 -6.20 -1.87 12.21
C ARG A 32 -7.35 -2.72 12.76
N ASN A 33 -7.07 -4.00 12.96
CA ASN A 33 -7.88 -4.93 13.74
C ASN A 33 -9.27 -5.26 13.17
N LEU A 34 -9.49 -5.16 11.86
CA LEU A 34 -10.71 -5.72 11.25
C LEU A 34 -10.85 -7.22 11.53
N SER A 35 -9.72 -7.92 11.69
CA SER A 35 -9.65 -9.36 11.98
C SER A 35 -9.31 -9.71 13.44
N GLY A 36 -8.97 -8.73 14.29
CA GLY A 36 -8.46 -8.95 15.65
C GLY A 36 -7.02 -9.49 15.74
N ARG A 37 -6.31 -9.67 14.61
CA ARG A 37 -4.92 -10.13 14.56
C ARG A 37 -3.90 -8.99 14.60
N PRO A 38 -2.62 -9.28 14.93
CA PRO A 38 -1.54 -8.31 14.75
C PRO A 38 -1.45 -7.83 13.29
N PRO A 39 -1.38 -6.51 13.03
CA PRO A 39 -1.37 -5.96 11.67
C PRO A 39 -0.27 -6.52 10.76
N ALA A 40 0.90 -6.84 11.32
CA ALA A 40 2.01 -7.43 10.56
C ALA A 40 1.65 -8.79 9.96
N GLU A 41 0.95 -9.64 10.72
CA GLU A 41 0.52 -10.96 10.25
C GLU A 41 -0.58 -10.85 9.20
N GLU A 42 -1.53 -9.93 9.39
CA GLU A 42 -2.60 -9.68 8.44
C GLU A 42 -2.05 -9.18 7.10
N PHE A 43 -1.15 -8.20 7.11
CA PHE A 43 -0.52 -7.74 5.88
C PHE A 43 0.38 -8.78 5.23
N ALA A 44 1.08 -9.61 6.02
CA ALA A 44 1.87 -10.71 5.47
C ALA A 44 0.99 -11.70 4.70
N GLU A 45 -0.24 -11.95 5.13
CA GLU A 45 -1.20 -12.78 4.40
C GLU A 45 -1.78 -12.06 3.17
N LEU A 46 -2.33 -10.85 3.36
CA LEU A 46 -3.00 -10.11 2.30
C LEU A 46 -2.07 -9.76 1.13
N PHE A 47 -0.79 -9.47 1.43
CA PHE A 47 0.23 -9.06 0.46
C PHE A 47 1.35 -10.11 0.31
N SER A 48 1.03 -11.38 0.59
CA SER A 48 1.85 -12.52 0.15
C SER A 48 1.79 -12.66 -1.37
N PRO A 49 2.72 -13.40 -2.01
CA PRO A 49 2.68 -13.61 -3.46
C PRO A 49 1.36 -14.20 -4.00
N THR A 50 0.61 -14.92 -3.17
CA THR A 50 -0.72 -15.48 -3.48
C THR A 50 -1.84 -14.75 -2.73
N GLY A 51 -1.53 -13.59 -2.15
CA GLY A 51 -2.44 -12.81 -1.33
C GLY A 51 -3.47 -12.08 -2.19
N ARG A 52 -4.67 -11.90 -1.63
CA ARG A 52 -5.79 -11.25 -2.32
C ARG A 52 -5.71 -9.72 -2.35
N GLY A 53 -4.74 -9.13 -1.66
CA GLY A 53 -4.65 -7.69 -1.47
C GLY A 53 -5.74 -7.12 -0.56
N MET A 54 -6.10 -5.86 -0.79
CA MET A 54 -7.05 -5.09 0.02
C MET A 54 -7.98 -4.31 -0.88
N ARG A 55 -9.28 -4.26 -0.54
CA ARG A 55 -10.25 -3.43 -1.23
C ARG A 55 -11.10 -2.67 -0.22
N LEU A 56 -11.19 -1.36 -0.42
CA LEU A 56 -12.08 -0.46 0.29
C LEU A 56 -13.07 0.07 -0.74
N PRO A 57 -14.35 -0.38 -0.69
CA PRO A 57 -15.36 0.05 -1.65
C PRO A 57 -15.37 1.56 -1.81
N ASP A 58 -15.36 2.02 -3.07
CA ASP A 58 -15.39 3.43 -3.48
C ASP A 58 -14.21 4.31 -3.01
N VAL A 59 -13.19 3.72 -2.37
CA VAL A 59 -12.04 4.46 -1.81
C VAL A 59 -10.71 3.97 -2.37
N PHE A 60 -10.45 2.66 -2.35
CA PHE A 60 -9.15 2.12 -2.70
C PHE A 60 -9.18 0.66 -3.14
N ALA A 61 -8.32 0.29 -4.07
CA ALA A 61 -8.02 -1.10 -4.39
C ALA A 61 -6.51 -1.33 -4.42
N ALA A 62 -6.05 -2.39 -3.77
CA ALA A 62 -4.69 -2.89 -3.85
C ALA A 62 -4.77 -4.36 -4.23
N TYR A 63 -4.27 -4.73 -5.40
CA TYR A 63 -4.39 -6.09 -5.91
C TYR A 63 -3.14 -6.49 -6.70
N ARG A 64 -2.90 -7.78 -6.82
CA ARG A 64 -1.79 -8.32 -7.61
C ARG A 64 -2.18 -8.32 -9.08
N ALA A 65 -1.30 -7.85 -9.95
CA ALA A 65 -1.44 -8.06 -11.40
C ALA A 65 -0.92 -9.46 -11.74
N GLU A 66 -1.81 -10.36 -12.13
CA GLU A 66 -1.48 -11.73 -12.53
C GLU A 66 -1.36 -11.82 -14.06
N GLU A 67 -2.20 -11.06 -14.75
CA GLU A 67 -2.25 -10.95 -16.21
C GLU A 67 -2.05 -9.49 -16.66
N PRO A 68 -1.58 -9.25 -17.91
CA PRO A 68 -1.42 -7.90 -18.44
C PRO A 68 -2.70 -7.05 -18.36
N ASP A 69 -3.86 -7.67 -18.52
CA ASP A 69 -5.17 -7.00 -18.50
C ASP A 69 -5.59 -6.54 -17.08
N ASP A 70 -4.90 -6.99 -16.04
CA ASP A 70 -5.09 -6.49 -14.68
C ASP A 70 -4.48 -5.09 -14.48
N ILE A 71 -3.56 -4.68 -15.36
CA ILE A 71 -2.88 -3.39 -15.27
C ILE A 71 -3.75 -2.31 -15.92
N PRO A 72 -4.04 -1.21 -15.21
CA PRO A 72 -4.75 -0.07 -15.78
C PRO A 72 -4.08 0.47 -17.06
N GLU A 73 -4.88 0.90 -18.03
CA GLU A 73 -4.42 1.31 -19.36
C GLU A 73 -3.36 2.42 -19.31
N GLU A 74 -3.50 3.34 -18.34
CA GLU A 74 -2.54 4.43 -18.12
C GLU A 74 -1.14 3.96 -17.69
N LEU A 75 -1.02 2.70 -17.25
CA LEU A 75 0.22 2.08 -16.78
C LEU A 75 0.75 0.97 -17.72
N THR A 76 0.00 0.54 -18.73
CA THR A 76 0.38 -0.57 -19.62
C THR A 76 1.72 -0.34 -20.33
N GLY A 77 2.06 0.90 -20.66
CA GLY A 77 3.35 1.26 -21.27
C GLY A 77 4.57 1.14 -20.35
N GLN A 78 4.38 0.89 -19.05
CA GLN A 78 5.44 0.86 -18.04
C GLN A 78 5.94 -0.57 -17.74
N VAL A 79 5.27 -1.62 -18.25
CA VAL A 79 5.60 -3.00 -17.89
C VAL A 79 5.75 -3.90 -19.11
N THR A 80 6.88 -4.59 -19.19
CA THR A 80 7.17 -5.58 -20.24
C THR A 80 7.04 -7.03 -19.76
N GLU A 81 6.92 -7.29 -18.45
CA GLU A 81 6.98 -8.65 -17.86
C GLU A 81 5.95 -8.90 -16.74
N VAL A 82 4.66 -8.71 -17.06
CA VAL A 82 3.55 -9.09 -16.17
C VAL A 82 3.52 -10.62 -16.02
N GLY A 83 3.21 -11.12 -14.82
CA GLY A 83 3.15 -12.55 -14.50
C GLY A 83 4.51 -13.23 -14.23
N ARG A 84 5.64 -12.64 -14.67
CA ARG A 84 7.00 -13.09 -14.30
C ARG A 84 7.50 -12.48 -13.01
N THR A 85 7.06 -11.26 -12.74
CA THR A 85 7.44 -10.48 -11.56
C THR A 85 6.24 -10.27 -10.68
N GLU A 86 6.45 -10.24 -9.37
CA GLU A 86 5.40 -9.94 -8.41
C GLU A 86 5.10 -8.44 -8.45
N LEU A 87 4.01 -8.07 -9.13
CA LEU A 87 3.56 -6.68 -9.27
C LEU A 87 2.21 -6.48 -8.59
N TRP A 88 2.11 -5.37 -7.89
CA TRP A 88 0.90 -4.92 -7.22
C TRP A 88 0.45 -3.60 -7.82
N VAL A 89 -0.83 -3.52 -8.14
CA VAL A 89 -1.51 -2.29 -8.54
C VAL A 89 -2.15 -1.69 -7.30
N LEU A 90 -1.83 -0.44 -7.03
CA LEU A 90 -2.48 0.37 -6.01
C LEU A 90 -3.29 1.44 -6.72
N THR A 91 -4.60 1.47 -6.50
CA THR A 91 -5.53 2.35 -7.19
C THR A 91 -6.37 3.13 -6.17
N ARG A 92 -6.25 4.46 -6.24
CA ARG A 92 -7.13 5.38 -5.52
C ARG A 92 -8.40 5.58 -6.33
N LEU A 93 -9.54 5.20 -5.76
CA LEU A 93 -10.85 5.38 -6.37
C LEU A 93 -11.39 6.77 -5.99
N ARG A 94 -11.87 7.53 -6.99
CA ARG A 94 -12.48 8.85 -6.77
C ARG A 94 -13.84 8.88 -7.43
N TYR A 95 -14.87 9.21 -6.65
CA TYR A 95 -16.22 9.36 -7.20
C TYR A 95 -16.27 10.51 -8.21
N GLY A 96 -16.65 10.22 -9.45
CA GLY A 96 -16.80 11.21 -10.52
C GLY A 96 -15.50 11.72 -11.15
N ALA A 97 -14.34 11.10 -10.84
CA ALA A 97 -13.06 11.42 -11.45
C ALA A 97 -12.34 10.15 -11.92
N GLY A 98 -11.29 10.31 -12.74
CA GLY A 98 -10.40 9.21 -13.09
C GLY A 98 -9.73 8.63 -11.84
N ALA A 99 -9.54 7.31 -11.83
CA ALA A 99 -8.77 6.66 -10.79
C ALA A 99 -7.28 6.95 -10.99
N ASP A 100 -6.53 7.10 -9.90
CA ASP A 100 -5.08 7.24 -9.96
C ASP A 100 -4.45 5.92 -9.52
N SER A 101 -3.62 5.35 -10.38
CA SER A 101 -3.02 4.04 -10.16
C SER A 101 -1.49 4.12 -10.15
N VAL A 102 -0.85 3.24 -9.37
CA VAL A 102 0.61 3.09 -9.36
C VAL A 102 0.99 1.61 -9.23
N LEU A 103 2.11 1.24 -9.86
CA LEU A 103 2.71 -0.09 -9.74
C LEU A 103 3.79 -0.12 -8.67
N VAL A 104 3.75 -1.18 -7.88
CA VAL A 104 4.72 -1.45 -6.82
C VAL A 104 5.15 -2.92 -6.90
N GLY A 105 6.45 -3.18 -6.82
CA GLY A 105 6.95 -4.55 -6.75
C GLY A 105 6.58 -5.19 -5.41
N GLY A 106 6.28 -6.48 -5.37
CA GLY A 106 5.90 -7.19 -4.14
C GLY A 106 6.87 -7.01 -2.97
N PRO A 107 8.19 -7.20 -3.16
CA PRO A 107 9.18 -6.93 -2.12
C PRO A 107 9.17 -5.47 -1.64
N GLU A 108 8.95 -4.52 -2.55
CA GLU A 108 8.84 -3.10 -2.21
C GLU A 108 7.56 -2.82 -1.42
N LEU A 109 6.42 -3.37 -1.82
CA LEU A 109 5.14 -3.19 -1.10
C LEU A 109 5.25 -3.67 0.35
N ARG A 110 5.83 -4.86 0.55
CA ARG A 110 6.06 -5.42 1.89
C ARG A 110 7.02 -4.56 2.70
N HIS A 111 8.07 -4.03 2.07
CA HIS A 111 8.99 -3.09 2.72
C HIS A 111 8.27 -1.82 3.17
N LEU A 112 7.49 -1.17 2.30
CA LEU A 112 6.74 0.05 2.61
C LEU A 112 5.73 -0.15 3.77
N LEU A 113 5.03 -1.29 3.78
CA LEU A 113 4.12 -1.64 4.87
C LEU A 113 4.85 -1.84 6.21
N ALA A 114 6.00 -2.50 6.18
CA ALA A 114 6.83 -2.70 7.37
C ALA A 114 7.38 -1.38 7.90
N GLU A 115 7.90 -0.50 7.04
CA GLU A 115 8.36 0.84 7.43
C GLU A 115 7.23 1.69 8.00
N GLY A 116 6.07 1.72 7.33
CA GLY A 116 4.90 2.46 7.78
C GLY A 116 4.42 1.99 9.16
N LEU A 117 4.39 0.67 9.39
CA LEU A 117 4.07 0.09 10.70
C LEU A 117 5.05 0.54 11.79
N ALA A 118 6.36 0.45 11.51
CA ALA A 118 7.40 0.82 12.46
C ALA A 118 7.33 2.30 12.85
N GLN A 119 7.17 3.20 11.88
CA GLN A 119 7.08 4.64 12.12
C GLN A 119 5.82 5.00 12.92
N ARG A 120 4.69 4.35 12.61
CA ARG A 120 3.47 4.58 13.39
C ARG A 120 3.61 4.08 14.82
N ALA A 121 4.20 2.91 15.04
CA ALA A 121 4.45 2.39 16.38
C ALA A 121 5.33 3.35 17.19
N ALA A 122 6.41 3.87 16.59
CA ALA A 122 7.28 4.86 17.22
C ALA A 122 6.53 6.15 17.57
N TRP A 123 5.68 6.66 16.66
CA TRP A 123 4.87 7.86 16.90
C TRP A 123 3.84 7.66 18.02
N ILE A 124 3.19 6.48 18.09
CA ILE A 124 2.28 6.15 19.19
C ILE A 124 3.05 6.10 20.52
N ALA A 125 4.19 5.40 20.56
CA ALA A 125 4.99 5.27 21.77
C ALA A 125 5.45 6.64 22.31
N ASP A 126 5.93 7.53 21.44
CA ASP A 126 6.32 8.89 21.79
C ASP A 126 5.13 9.69 22.37
N ARG A 127 3.94 9.58 21.77
CA ARG A 127 2.74 10.28 22.24
C ARG A 127 2.10 9.70 23.50
N SER A 128 2.24 8.40 23.75
CA SER A 128 1.72 7.75 24.95
C SER A 128 2.60 7.96 26.18
N GLY A 129 3.75 8.65 26.04
CA GLY A 129 4.70 8.82 27.14
C GLY A 129 5.39 7.51 27.56
N ILE A 130 5.25 6.45 26.77
CA ILE A 130 5.89 5.16 26.99
C ILE A 130 7.30 5.28 26.38
N ARG A 131 8.20 5.94 27.11
CA ARG A 131 9.63 5.83 26.84
C ARG A 131 10.11 4.56 27.54
N SER A 132 10.57 3.59 26.75
CA SER A 132 11.40 2.47 27.19
C SER A 132 12.69 2.96 27.81
#